data_AF-A0A2N6FT51-F1
#
_entry.id   AF-A0A2N6FT51-F1
#
_cell.length_a   1.000
_cell.length_b   1.000
_cell.length_c   1.000
_cell.angle_alpha   90.00
_cell.angle_beta   90.00
_cell.angle_gamma   90.00
#
_symmetry.space_group_name_H-M   'P 1'
#
loop_
_entity.id
_entity.type
_entity.pdbx_description
1 polymer ?
#
loop_
_entity_poly.entity_id
_entity_poly.type
_entity_poly.pdbx_seq_one_letter_code
_entity_poly.pdbx_strand_id
1 'polypeptide(L)'
;MERRNRSLKALEELIYIDSLDSYERADALVRWNNKYLTDNKITDFDLEYSDLEKLHELFYKNINFLKDHKEETRKDMLSNKKMKRFLNH
;
A
#
# COMPACT_ATOMS: atom_id res chain seq x y z
N MET A 1 9.64 -22.17 12.71
CA MET A 1 8.45 -22.45 11.88
C MET A 1 7.56 -21.21 11.65
N GLU A 2 7.73 -20.13 12.40
CA GLU A 2 6.88 -18.92 12.28
C GLU A 2 7.27 -17.94 11.17
N ARG A 3 8.56 -17.86 10.80
CA ARG A 3 9.07 -16.82 9.86
C ARG A 3 8.53 -16.99 8.43
N ARG A 4 8.70 -18.18 7.83
CA ARG A 4 8.17 -18.47 6.48
C ARG A 4 6.66 -18.30 6.38
N ASN A 5 5.90 -18.80 7.36
CA ASN A 5 4.44 -18.63 7.39
C ASN A 5 4.02 -17.15 7.51
N ARG A 6 4.75 -16.36 8.31
CA ARG A 6 4.56 -14.90 8.39
C ARG A 6 4.81 -14.24 7.04
N SER A 7 5.87 -14.64 6.34
CA SER A 7 6.22 -14.09 5.02
C SER A 7 5.18 -14.44 3.95
N LEU A 8 4.70 -15.69 3.91
CA LEU A 8 3.63 -16.11 3.01
C LEU A 8 2.34 -15.34 3.28
N LYS A 9 1.96 -15.21 4.55
CA LYS A 9 0.77 -14.44 4.94
C LYS A 9 0.89 -12.95 4.55
N ALA A 10 2.06 -12.36 4.73
CA ALA A 10 2.33 -11.00 4.31
C ALA A 10 2.18 -10.83 2.80
N LEU A 11 2.67 -11.79 2.00
CA LEU A 11 2.48 -11.78 0.54
C LEU A 11 1.01 -11.91 0.14
N GLU A 12 0.27 -12.86 0.72
CA GLU A 12 -1.16 -13.04 0.46
C GLU A 12 -1.98 -11.79 0.80
N GLU A 13 -1.71 -11.17 1.95
CA GLU A 13 -2.35 -9.92 2.34
C GLU A 13 -2.04 -8.79 1.33
N LEU A 14 -0.80 -8.74 0.80
CA LEU A 14 -0.43 -7.72 -0.18
C LEU A 14 -1.10 -7.95 -1.55
N ILE A 15 -1.28 -9.21 -1.96
CA ILE A 15 -2.06 -9.58 -3.16
C ILE A 15 -3.51 -9.13 -3.01
N TYR A 16 -4.12 -9.39 -1.85
CA TYR A 16 -5.47 -8.92 -1.57
C TYR A 16 -5.57 -7.40 -1.63
N ILE A 17 -4.63 -6.68 -1.03
CA ILE A 17 -4.59 -5.22 -1.03
C ILE A 17 -4.50 -4.64 -2.45
N ASP A 18 -3.75 -5.29 -3.35
CA ASP A 18 -3.62 -4.86 -4.75
C ASP A 18 -4.98 -4.86 -5.50
N SER A 19 -5.94 -5.67 -5.05
CA SER A 19 -7.29 -5.76 -5.62
C SER A 19 -8.30 -4.75 -5.09
N LEU A 20 -7.94 -3.97 -4.05
CA LEU A 20 -8.84 -3.00 -3.41
C LEU A 20 -8.97 -1.69 -4.20
N ASP A 21 -10.08 -0.99 -3.96
CA ASP A 21 -10.31 0.37 -4.46
C ASP A 21 -9.31 1.37 -3.87
N SER A 22 -9.02 2.45 -4.61
CA SER A 22 -7.92 3.39 -4.33
C SER A 22 -7.79 3.82 -2.85
N TYR A 23 -8.84 4.36 -2.24
CA TYR A 23 -8.76 4.81 -0.84
C TYR A 23 -8.57 3.65 0.16
N GLU A 24 -9.29 2.55 -0.03
CA GLU A 24 -9.18 1.37 0.83
C GLU A 24 -7.80 0.70 0.71
N ARG A 25 -7.27 0.65 -0.51
CA ARG A 25 -5.94 0.16 -0.83
C ARG A 25 -4.87 0.98 -0.12
N ALA A 26 -4.94 2.31 -0.18
CA ALA A 26 -3.98 3.19 0.49
C ALA A 26 -3.95 2.95 2.01
N ASP A 27 -5.12 2.90 2.64
CA ASP A 27 -5.24 2.63 4.07
C ASP A 27 -4.74 1.23 4.46
N ALA A 28 -5.06 0.22 3.63
CA ALA A 28 -4.63 -1.14 3.87
C ALA A 28 -3.11 -1.30 3.71
N LEU A 29 -2.47 -0.60 2.75
CA LEU A 29 -1.02 -0.57 2.61
C LEU A 29 -0.32 0.01 3.85
N VAL A 30 -0.88 1.06 4.46
CA VAL A 30 -0.35 1.62 5.71
C VAL A 30 -0.41 0.59 6.83
N ARG A 31 -1.57 -0.08 7.00
CA ARG A 31 -1.73 -1.14 8.01
C ARG A 31 -0.77 -2.31 7.77
N TRP A 32 -0.60 -2.72 6.51
CA TRP A 32 0.31 -3.79 6.12
C TRP A 32 1.77 -3.42 6.44
N ASN A 33 2.20 -2.21 6.05
CA ASN A 33 3.55 -1.72 6.36
C ASN A 33 3.80 -1.70 7.87
N ASN A 34 2.84 -1.18 8.65
CA ASN A 34 2.98 -1.11 10.10
C ASN A 34 3.07 -2.50 10.75
N LYS A 35 2.35 -3.48 10.20
CA LYS A 35 2.34 -4.85 10.70
C LYS A 35 3.62 -5.63 10.35
N TYR A 36 4.19 -5.41 9.16
CA TYR A 36 5.26 -6.27 8.65
C TYR A 36 6.64 -5.62 8.57
N LEU A 37 6.73 -4.30 8.48
CA LEU A 37 7.97 -3.57 8.19
C LEU A 37 8.38 -2.54 9.25
N THR A 38 7.55 -2.23 10.24
CA THR A 38 7.94 -1.30 11.32
C THR A 38 9.09 -1.86 12.17
N ASP A 39 8.97 -3.11 12.61
CA ASP A 39 9.96 -3.75 13.48
C ASP A 39 10.87 -4.75 12.74
N ASN A 40 10.62 -5.00 11.46
CA ASN A 40 11.36 -6.00 10.67
C ASN A 40 11.78 -5.40 9.33
N LYS A 41 12.85 -5.92 8.76
CA LYS A 41 13.32 -5.52 7.42
C LYS A 41 12.64 -6.36 6.36
N ILE A 42 12.56 -5.80 5.14
CA ILE A 42 12.11 -6.55 3.96
C ILE A 42 13.01 -7.78 3.68
N THR A 43 14.29 -7.69 4.05
CA THR A 43 15.26 -8.80 3.94
C THR A 43 14.99 -9.95 4.90
N ASP A 44 14.12 -9.75 5.90
CA ASP A 44 13.76 -10.80 6.87
C ASP A 44 12.65 -11.72 6.35
N PHE A 45 12.17 -11.48 5.11
CA PHE A 45 11.20 -12.34 4.45
C PHE A 45 11.84 -13.65 3.98
N ASP A 46 11.24 -14.75 4.41
CA ASP A 46 11.63 -16.11 4.05
C ASP A 46 10.59 -16.66 3.06
N LEU A 47 10.84 -16.41 1.77
CA LEU A 47 9.99 -16.77 0.65
C LEU A 47 10.79 -17.52 -0.41
N GLU A 48 10.11 -18.38 -1.16
CA GLU A 48 10.71 -19.00 -2.34
C GLU A 48 10.89 -17.95 -3.46
N TYR A 49 11.78 -18.26 -4.40
CA TYR A 49 12.14 -17.35 -5.48
C TYR A 49 10.91 -16.81 -6.26
N SER A 50 9.96 -17.67 -6.59
CA SER A 50 8.73 -17.30 -7.31
C SER A 50 7.85 -16.33 -6.52
N ASP A 51 7.79 -16.48 -5.20
CA ASP A 51 7.02 -15.61 -4.32
C ASP A 51 7.76 -14.29 -4.04
N LEU A 52 9.10 -14.31 -4.04
CA LEU A 52 9.93 -13.09 -4.02
C LEU A 52 9.74 -12.25 -5.29
N GLU A 53 9.65 -12.87 -6.46
CA GLU A 53 9.37 -12.16 -7.72
C GLU A 53 8.00 -11.46 -7.66
N LYS A 54 6.96 -12.15 -7.17
CA LYS A 54 5.64 -11.54 -6.96
C LYS A 54 5.69 -10.40 -5.95
N LEU A 55 6.38 -10.59 -4.83
CA LEU A 55 6.55 -9.56 -3.82
C LEU A 55 7.20 -8.31 -4.43
N HIS A 56 8.27 -8.49 -5.21
CA HIS A 56 8.96 -7.40 -5.90
C HIS A 56 8.03 -6.64 -6.86
N GLU A 57 7.26 -7.36 -7.68
CA GLU A 57 6.29 -6.75 -8.60
C GLU A 57 5.23 -5.94 -7.83
N LEU A 58 4.66 -6.51 -6.76
CA LEU A 58 3.66 -5.84 -5.93
C LEU A 58 4.23 -4.60 -5.24
N PHE A 59 5.47 -4.63 -4.76
CA PHE A 59 6.12 -3.44 -4.20
C PHE A 59 6.20 -2.32 -5.23
N TYR A 60 6.65 -2.63 -6.44
CA TYR A 60 6.74 -1.66 -7.52
C TYR A 60 5.37 -1.05 -7.85
N LYS A 61 4.35 -1.89 -8.04
CA LYS A 61 2.97 -1.45 -8.30
C LYS A 61 2.43 -0.57 -7.18
N ASN A 62 2.59 -1.00 -5.92
CA ASN A 62 2.09 -0.27 -4.75
C ASN A 62 2.79 1.07 -4.55
N ILE A 63 4.10 1.17 -4.82
CA ILE A 63 4.84 2.44 -4.73
C ILE A 63 4.33 3.42 -5.79
N ASN A 64 4.09 2.97 -7.02
CA ASN A 64 3.56 3.82 -8.07
C ASN A 64 2.13 4.26 -7.74
N PHE A 65 1.28 3.32 -7.32
CA PHE A 65 -0.05 3.62 -6.84
C PHE A 65 -0.05 4.70 -5.75
N LEU A 66 0.82 4.61 -4.73
CA LEU A 66 0.89 5.60 -3.66
C LEU A 66 1.34 7.00 -4.14
N LYS A 67 2.22 7.06 -5.15
CA LYS A 67 2.62 8.33 -5.77
C LYS A 67 1.46 8.99 -6.49
N ASP A 68 0.70 8.20 -7.25
CA ASP A 68 -0.46 8.68 -8.00
C ASP A 68 -1.59 9.12 -7.05
N HIS A 69 -1.90 8.28 -6.06
CA HIS A 69 -2.90 8.56 -5.03
C HIS A 69 -2.60 9.85 -4.25
N LYS A 70 -1.32 10.12 -3.97
CA LYS A 70 -0.90 11.39 -3.34
C LYS A 70 -1.22 12.60 -4.22
N GLU A 71 -0.97 12.51 -5.52
CA GLU A 71 -1.27 13.61 -6.45
C GLU A 71 -2.78 13.81 -6.63
N GLU A 72 -3.56 12.74 -6.68
CA GLU A 72 -5.03 12.80 -6.70
C GLU A 72 -5.58 13.47 -5.45
N THR A 73 -5.17 13.00 -4.27
CA THR A 73 -5.59 13.57 -2.97
C THR A 73 -5.25 15.06 -2.88
N ARG A 74 -4.10 15.47 -3.42
CA ARG A 74 -3.70 16.89 -3.49
C ARG A 74 -4.65 17.69 -4.38
N LYS A 75 -5.03 17.19 -5.55
CA LYS A 75 -5.99 17.84 -6.45
C LYS A 75 -7.37 17.96 -5.81
N ASP A 76 -7.85 16.91 -5.18
CA ASP A 76 -9.15 16.88 -4.49
C ASP A 76 -9.19 17.92 -3.36
N MET A 77 -8.12 18.02 -2.57
CA MET A 77 -8.00 19.04 -1.53
C MET A 77 -8.05 20.47 -2.10
N LEU A 78 -7.37 20.72 -3.22
CA LEU A 78 -7.41 22.03 -3.89
C LEU A 78 -8.81 22.35 -4.43
N SER A 79 -9.50 21.37 -5.02
CA SER A 79 -10.86 21.51 -5.52
C SER A 79 -11.84 21.82 -4.38
N ASN A 80 -11.80 21.04 -3.30
CA ASN A 80 -12.64 21.24 -2.12
C ASN A 80 -12.42 22.61 -1.47
N LYS A 81 -11.17 23.09 -1.41
CA LYS A 81 -10.87 24.46 -0.95
C LYS A 81 -11.50 25.53 -1.83
N LYS A 82 -11.51 25.35 -3.16
CA LYS A 82 -12.19 26.27 -4.09
C LYS A 82 -13.70 26.25 -3.87
N MET A 83 -14.33 25.08 -3.83
CA MET A 83 -15.78 24.95 -3.60
C MET A 83 -16.21 25.60 -2.28
N LYS A 84 -15.47 25.39 -1.18
CA LYS A 84 -15.75 26.04 0.11
C LYS A 84 -15.70 27.56 0.02
N ARG A 85 -14.76 28.13 -0.75
CA ARG A 85 -14.70 29.59 -0.97
C ARG A 85 -15.91 30.10 -1.74
N PHE A 86 -16.38 29.37 -2.75
CA PHE A 86 -17.57 29.73 -3.51
C PHE A 86 -18.84 29.71 -2.64
N LEU A 87 -19.00 28.70 -1.77
CA LEU A 87 -20.20 28.56 -0.92
C LEU A 87 -20.26 29.55 0.25
N ASN A 88 -19.12 30.14 0.63
CA ASN A 88 -19.04 31.14 1.69
C ASN A 88 -19.17 32.59 1.16
N HIS A 89 -19.49 32.75 -0.12
CA HIS A 89 -19.85 34.01 -0.78
C HIS A 89 -21.32 33.97 -1.20
#